data_AF-A0A842VSF4-F1
#
_entry.id   AF-A0A842VSF4-F1
#
_cell.length_a   1.000
_cell.length_b   1.000
_cell.length_c   1.000
_cell.angle_alpha   90.00
_cell.angle_beta   90.00
_cell.angle_gamma   90.00
#
_symmetry.space_group_name_H-M   'P 1'
#
loop_
_entity.id
_entity.type
_entity.pdbx_description
1 polymer ?
#
loop_
_entity_poly.entity_id
_entity_poly.type
_entity_poly.pdbx_seq_one_letter_code
_entity_poly.pdbx_strand_id
1 'polypeptide(L)'
;MNETEKEKDSNIETSENQDSETEEKKKPEKKTQAQILQEALGLDPEDIAEVEKKLFVARFFDYFSEETLDFIYKDRTIEQYKNEINKFLESLKEGKEEEKLLIRSFEDKQLFEKVHKIKKSAEAYALEKGGVKQPVDKKLKKLSLLITLPLFLVLLILTFLIPIWFLIPILCLFCMAPQLVRGRILRGWLKFKEEHKNDFYSQNREDILVLKDYTGELLQNIRSRLLEMKVPLQLIKFVLHSRDYDNLNLINQRVVRGSAQYFFTFEYPEGMEPFPIPEELLQQQQPVIKEAEGSGKAEKNFIVLTEMKGKDGILENFIPTLKLKMAEQINDMLNECEFSESTKEFDEIIPNYPQELVIYCLCGDVAEIDNVQVCSWKNQFKFYLFESTQCKCGEKIYVLSKMDESDEIPEELKVIFSS
;
A
#
# COMPACT_ATOMS: atom_id res chain seq x y z
N MET A 1 -35.27 -35.78 -44.23
CA MET A 1 -35.97 -37.07 -44.16
C MET A 1 -34.96 -38.14 -44.46
N ASN A 2 -34.87 -39.16 -43.58
CA ASN A 2 -34.11 -40.41 -43.71
C ASN A 2 -32.57 -40.20 -43.72
N GLU A 3 -31.77 -40.56 -42.71
CA GLU A 3 -31.67 -41.83 -41.93
C GLU A 3 -31.53 -43.04 -42.88
N THR A 4 -30.49 -43.88 -42.81
CA THR A 4 -30.14 -44.76 -41.66
C THR A 4 -28.69 -45.27 -41.68
N GLU A 5 -28.19 -45.70 -40.50
CA GLU A 5 -27.24 -46.81 -40.23
C GLU A 5 -25.83 -46.85 -40.89
N LYS A 6 -24.73 -47.17 -40.17
CA LYS A 6 -24.59 -48.37 -39.32
C LYS A 6 -23.45 -48.31 -38.29
N GLU A 7 -23.56 -49.15 -37.26
CA GLU A 7 -22.73 -49.25 -36.05
C GLU A 7 -21.45 -50.12 -36.20
N LYS A 8 -20.58 -50.06 -35.17
CA LYS A 8 -19.81 -51.14 -34.47
C LYS A 8 -18.66 -50.51 -33.66
N ASP A 9 -18.11 -51.02 -32.57
CA ASP A 9 -18.33 -52.15 -31.62
C ASP A 9 -17.58 -51.70 -30.31
N SER A 10 -17.90 -52.03 -29.05
CA SER A 10 -18.97 -52.80 -28.40
C SER A 10 -19.00 -52.49 -26.86
N ASN A 11 -19.98 -53.03 -26.11
CA ASN A 11 -20.17 -52.84 -24.64
C ASN A 11 -19.33 -53.79 -23.76
N ILE A 12 -19.01 -53.38 -22.51
CA ILE A 12 -19.16 -54.18 -21.27
C ILE A 12 -19.50 -53.25 -20.08
N GLU A 13 -20.73 -53.35 -19.56
CA GLU A 13 -21.11 -53.02 -18.17
C GLU A 13 -20.69 -54.20 -17.26
N THR A 14 -20.58 -54.16 -15.93
CA THR A 14 -21.39 -53.49 -14.90
C THR A 14 -20.64 -53.54 -13.55
N SER A 15 -20.84 -52.59 -12.63
CA SER A 15 -21.22 -52.86 -11.23
C SER A 15 -21.32 -51.55 -10.43
N GLU A 16 -22.45 -51.36 -9.78
CA GLU A 16 -22.70 -50.27 -8.83
C GLU A 16 -21.86 -50.46 -7.55
N ASN A 17 -21.32 -49.38 -6.98
CA ASN A 17 -21.86 -48.81 -5.72
C ASN A 17 -21.07 -47.62 -5.15
N GLN A 18 -21.81 -46.79 -4.41
CA GLN A 18 -21.38 -45.90 -3.32
C GLN A 18 -20.54 -44.64 -3.62
N ASP A 19 -21.24 -43.50 -3.54
CA ASP A 19 -20.96 -42.42 -2.61
C ASP A 19 -19.53 -41.86 -2.55
N SER A 20 -19.24 -40.92 -3.45
CA SER A 20 -18.74 -39.62 -3.00
C SER A 20 -19.04 -38.54 -4.02
N GLU A 21 -20.07 -37.73 -3.73
CA GLU A 21 -20.23 -36.41 -4.35
C GLU A 21 -18.99 -35.56 -4.03
N THR A 22 -18.02 -35.57 -4.93
CA THR A 22 -17.00 -34.52 -4.97
C THR A 22 -17.41 -33.56 -6.07
N GLU A 23 -18.44 -32.75 -5.79
CA GLU A 23 -18.59 -31.49 -6.52
C GLU A 23 -17.29 -30.71 -6.36
N GLU A 24 -16.47 -30.69 -7.41
CA GLU A 24 -15.44 -29.66 -7.55
C GLU A 24 -16.16 -28.31 -7.62
N LYS A 25 -16.36 -27.70 -6.45
CA LYS A 25 -16.71 -26.30 -6.31
C LYS A 25 -15.60 -25.49 -6.96
N LYS A 26 -15.74 -25.25 -8.27
CA LYS A 26 -14.95 -24.28 -9.02
C LYS A 26 -14.92 -23.02 -8.18
N LYS A 27 -13.75 -22.70 -7.61
CA LYS A 27 -13.57 -21.46 -6.88
C LYS A 27 -14.01 -20.33 -7.81
N PRO A 28 -14.92 -19.43 -7.40
CA PRO A 28 -15.33 -18.33 -8.25
C PRO A 28 -14.07 -17.57 -8.64
N GLU A 29 -13.87 -17.40 -9.95
CA GLU A 29 -12.73 -16.65 -10.46
C GLU A 29 -12.81 -15.24 -9.87
N LYS A 30 -11.72 -14.83 -9.19
CA LYS A 30 -11.66 -13.50 -8.59
C LYS A 30 -11.58 -12.48 -9.72
N LYS A 31 -12.71 -11.87 -10.05
CA LYS A 31 -12.78 -10.74 -10.98
C LYS A 31 -11.82 -9.65 -10.51
N THR A 32 -11.10 -9.04 -11.45
CA THR A 32 -10.20 -7.93 -11.14
C THR A 32 -11.01 -6.66 -10.86
N GLN A 33 -10.40 -5.68 -10.16
CA GLN A 33 -11.04 -4.38 -9.93
C GLN A 33 -11.47 -3.71 -11.24
N ALA A 34 -10.69 -3.88 -12.31
CA ALA A 34 -11.04 -3.44 -13.66
C ALA A 34 -12.29 -4.11 -14.22
N GLN A 35 -12.39 -5.44 -14.13
CA GLN A 35 -13.57 -6.20 -14.61
C GLN A 35 -14.85 -5.82 -13.85
N ILE A 36 -14.74 -5.54 -12.55
CA ILE A 36 -15.90 -5.14 -11.75
C ILE A 36 -16.31 -3.68 -12.05
N LEU A 37 -15.33 -2.78 -12.17
CA LEU A 37 -15.55 -1.40 -12.59
C LEU A 37 -16.21 -1.33 -13.97
N GLN A 38 -15.76 -2.19 -14.90
CA GLN A 38 -16.32 -2.36 -16.23
C GLN A 38 -17.77 -2.85 -16.19
N GLU A 39 -18.06 -3.91 -15.42
CA GLU A 39 -19.41 -4.46 -15.29
C GLU A 39 -20.41 -3.46 -14.69
N ALA A 40 -20.04 -2.79 -13.59
CA ALA A 40 -20.94 -1.88 -12.86
C ALA A 40 -21.14 -0.50 -13.53
N LEU A 41 -20.25 -0.12 -14.46
CA LEU A 41 -20.39 1.11 -15.26
C LEU A 41 -20.86 0.82 -16.70
N GLY A 42 -21.07 -0.44 -17.08
CA GLY A 42 -21.49 -0.83 -18.43
C GLY A 42 -20.47 -0.47 -19.52
N LEU A 43 -19.17 -0.49 -19.18
CA LEU A 43 -18.10 -0.07 -20.09
C LEU A 43 -17.63 -1.21 -20.99
N ASP A 44 -17.05 -0.84 -22.14
CA ASP A 44 -16.36 -1.81 -22.99
C ASP A 44 -15.09 -2.33 -22.27
N PRO A 45 -14.83 -3.65 -22.26
CA PRO A 45 -13.58 -4.19 -21.72
C PRO A 45 -12.31 -3.60 -22.36
N GLU A 46 -12.36 -3.21 -23.63
CA GLU A 46 -11.20 -2.64 -24.33
C GLU A 46 -10.85 -1.24 -23.79
N ASP A 47 -11.85 -0.42 -23.48
CA ASP A 47 -11.71 0.95 -22.99
C ASP A 47 -11.00 1.03 -21.61
N ILE A 48 -11.41 0.18 -20.65
CA ILE A 48 -10.76 0.12 -19.34
C ILE A 48 -9.35 -0.47 -19.46
N ALA A 49 -9.16 -1.49 -20.29
CA ALA A 49 -7.84 -2.08 -20.53
C ALA A 49 -6.87 -1.07 -21.21
N GLU A 50 -7.38 -0.15 -22.02
CA GLU A 50 -6.61 0.95 -22.59
C GLU A 50 -6.16 1.95 -21.51
N VAL A 51 -7.08 2.38 -20.63
CA VAL A 51 -6.78 3.25 -19.48
C VAL A 51 -5.72 2.62 -18.56
N GLU A 52 -5.82 1.33 -18.24
CA GLU A 52 -4.82 0.65 -17.42
C GLU A 52 -3.43 0.61 -18.09
N LYS A 53 -3.36 0.39 -19.41
CA LYS A 53 -2.10 0.44 -20.16
C LYS A 53 -1.51 1.85 -20.18
N LYS A 54 -2.32 2.90 -20.41
CA LYS A 54 -1.86 4.30 -20.33
C LYS A 54 -1.35 4.66 -18.94
N LEU A 55 -2.06 4.25 -17.87
CA LEU A 55 -1.59 4.40 -16.48
C LEU A 55 -0.29 3.63 -16.22
N PHE A 56 -0.11 2.45 -16.79
CA PHE A 56 1.15 1.69 -16.68
C PHE A 56 2.32 2.44 -17.32
N VAL A 57 2.14 2.99 -18.53
CA VAL A 57 3.18 3.79 -19.20
C VAL A 57 3.53 5.04 -18.38
N ALA A 58 2.51 5.77 -17.88
CA ALA A 58 2.68 6.94 -17.02
C ALA A 58 3.48 6.61 -15.75
N ARG A 59 3.08 5.55 -15.02
CA ARG A 59 3.77 5.07 -13.80
C ARG A 59 5.22 4.67 -14.06
N PHE A 60 5.54 4.09 -15.22
CA PHE A 60 6.91 3.73 -15.56
C PHE A 60 7.78 4.97 -15.75
N PHE A 61 7.34 5.96 -16.52
CA PHE A 61 8.12 7.17 -16.79
C PHE A 61 8.27 8.04 -15.54
N ASP A 62 7.20 8.24 -14.77
CA ASP A 62 7.24 8.86 -13.43
C ASP A 62 8.29 8.20 -12.54
N TYR A 63 8.18 6.88 -12.29
CA TYR A 63 9.07 6.16 -11.40
C TYR A 63 10.52 6.14 -11.90
N PHE A 64 10.74 6.00 -13.21
CA PHE A 64 12.08 6.09 -13.79
C PHE A 64 12.68 7.49 -13.64
N SER A 65 11.87 8.54 -13.77
CA SER A 65 12.31 9.94 -13.66
C SER A 65 12.67 10.35 -12.23
N GLU A 66 11.98 9.78 -11.24
CA GLU A 66 12.18 10.08 -9.81
C GLU A 66 13.20 9.17 -9.13
N GLU A 67 13.28 7.90 -9.54
CA GLU A 67 14.10 6.88 -8.88
C GLU A 67 15.08 6.21 -9.86
N THR A 68 15.61 6.98 -10.83
CA THR A 68 16.57 6.52 -11.85
C THR A 68 17.69 5.64 -11.27
N LEU A 69 18.21 5.98 -10.09
CA LEU A 69 19.31 5.25 -9.44
C LEU A 69 18.95 3.77 -9.18
N ASP A 70 17.68 3.45 -8.96
CA ASP A 70 17.23 2.07 -8.77
C ASP A 70 17.21 1.25 -10.09
N PHE A 71 17.40 1.88 -11.26
CA PHE A 71 17.41 1.24 -12.57
C PHE A 71 18.79 1.00 -13.18
N ILE A 72 19.86 1.58 -12.59
CA ILE A 72 21.26 1.54 -13.05
C ILE A 72 21.71 0.16 -13.55
N TYR A 73 21.34 -0.93 -12.86
CA TYR A 73 21.76 -2.29 -13.21
C TYR A 73 20.59 -3.22 -13.59
N LYS A 74 19.46 -2.63 -14.01
CA LYS A 74 18.21 -3.35 -14.34
C LYS A 74 17.89 -3.29 -15.84
N ASP A 75 18.89 -3.46 -16.70
CA ASP A 75 18.74 -3.49 -18.18
C ASP A 75 17.59 -4.36 -18.65
N ARG A 76 17.51 -5.60 -18.14
CA ARG A 76 16.43 -6.53 -18.47
C ARG A 76 15.05 -5.96 -18.12
N THR A 77 14.93 -5.24 -17.01
CA THR A 77 13.66 -4.63 -16.58
C THR A 77 13.30 -3.44 -17.46
N ILE A 78 14.25 -2.60 -17.85
CA ILE A 78 14.01 -1.48 -18.78
C ILE A 78 13.57 -2.02 -20.15
N GLU A 79 14.25 -3.05 -20.67
CA GLU A 79 13.85 -3.67 -21.95
C GLU A 79 12.51 -4.42 -21.85
N GLN A 80 12.13 -4.95 -20.69
CA GLN A 80 10.76 -5.47 -20.46
C GLN A 80 9.72 -4.35 -20.55
N TYR A 81 9.87 -3.27 -19.80
CA TYR A 81 8.98 -2.09 -19.89
C TYR A 81 8.91 -1.54 -21.33
N LYS A 82 10.04 -1.44 -22.02
CA LYS A 82 10.12 -0.98 -23.41
C LYS A 82 9.36 -1.87 -24.38
N ASN A 83 9.48 -3.19 -24.27
CA ASN A 83 8.74 -4.11 -25.13
C ASN A 83 7.23 -4.07 -24.84
N GLU A 84 6.83 -3.94 -23.57
CA GLU A 84 5.42 -3.81 -23.19
C GLU A 84 4.80 -2.48 -23.65
N ILE A 85 5.53 -1.37 -23.50
CA ILE A 85 5.12 -0.04 -23.96
C ILE A 85 5.05 0.02 -25.49
N ASN A 86 6.07 -0.49 -26.20
CA ASN A 86 6.06 -0.51 -27.67
C ASN A 86 4.89 -1.36 -28.21
N LYS A 87 4.64 -2.54 -27.63
CA LYS A 87 3.50 -3.40 -28.01
C LYS A 87 2.16 -2.69 -27.79
N PHE A 88 2.05 -1.88 -26.73
CA PHE A 88 0.86 -1.06 -26.51
C PHE A 88 0.72 0.06 -27.56
N LEU A 89 1.79 0.82 -27.83
CA LEU A 89 1.78 1.88 -28.84
C LEU A 89 1.48 1.35 -30.25
N GLU A 90 1.94 0.14 -30.58
CA GLU A 90 1.58 -0.54 -31.82
C GLU A 90 0.07 -0.83 -31.90
N SER A 91 -0.57 -1.23 -30.80
CA SER A 91 -2.03 -1.43 -30.78
C SER A 91 -2.85 -0.14 -30.90
N LEU A 92 -2.26 1.02 -30.66
CA LEU A 92 -2.92 2.33 -30.82
C LEU A 92 -2.83 2.92 -32.23
N LYS A 93 -2.04 2.33 -33.15
CA LYS A 93 -1.77 2.91 -34.49
C LYS A 93 -3.01 3.05 -35.38
N GLU A 94 -4.02 2.22 -35.15
CA GLU A 94 -5.29 2.22 -35.90
C GLU A 94 -6.42 2.99 -35.18
N GLY A 95 -6.13 3.57 -34.00
CA GLY A 95 -7.10 4.21 -33.12
C GLY A 95 -7.40 5.68 -33.41
N LYS A 96 -7.90 6.41 -32.39
CA LYS A 96 -8.40 7.79 -32.52
C LYS A 96 -7.26 8.79 -32.76
N GLU A 97 -7.61 9.99 -33.23
CA GLU A 97 -6.62 11.06 -33.47
C GLU A 97 -5.81 11.42 -32.21
N GLU A 98 -6.41 11.41 -31.02
CA GLU A 98 -5.67 11.63 -29.76
C GLU A 98 -4.60 10.57 -29.49
N GLU A 99 -4.88 9.31 -29.83
CA GLU A 99 -3.94 8.20 -29.66
C GLU A 99 -2.78 8.32 -30.66
N LYS A 100 -3.05 8.76 -31.89
CA LYS A 100 -2.01 9.10 -32.87
C LYS A 100 -1.14 10.27 -32.39
N LEU A 101 -1.71 11.27 -31.74
CA LEU A 101 -0.96 12.36 -31.11
C LEU A 101 -0.07 11.85 -29.96
N LEU A 102 -0.53 10.89 -29.15
CA LEU A 102 0.29 10.26 -28.10
C LEU A 102 1.45 9.43 -28.67
N ILE A 103 1.23 8.68 -29.76
CA ILE A 103 2.31 7.95 -30.47
C ILE A 103 3.32 8.95 -31.02
N ARG A 104 2.83 10.00 -31.70
CA ARG A 104 3.70 11.02 -32.27
C ARG A 104 4.51 11.75 -31.19
N SER A 105 3.88 12.15 -30.08
CA SER A 105 4.58 12.77 -28.95
C SER A 105 5.66 11.84 -28.39
N PHE A 106 5.39 10.54 -28.28
CA PHE A 106 6.35 9.54 -27.84
C PHE A 106 7.57 9.43 -28.79
N GLU A 107 7.32 9.39 -30.11
CA GLU A 107 8.35 9.29 -31.14
C GLU A 107 9.16 10.60 -31.26
N ASP A 108 8.49 11.76 -31.39
CA ASP A 108 9.10 13.08 -31.52
C ASP A 108 9.94 13.44 -30.27
N LYS A 109 9.53 13.01 -29.06
CA LYS A 109 10.29 13.20 -27.81
C LYS A 109 11.39 12.17 -27.57
N GLN A 110 11.50 11.13 -28.41
CA GLN A 110 12.50 10.05 -28.35
C GLN A 110 12.65 9.44 -26.94
N LEU A 111 11.55 9.14 -26.26
CA LEU A 111 11.55 8.88 -24.81
C LEU A 111 12.50 7.75 -24.38
N PHE A 112 12.60 6.65 -25.14
CA PHE A 112 13.54 5.58 -24.78
C PHE A 112 15.01 5.95 -25.01
N GLU A 113 15.34 6.84 -25.95
CA GLU A 113 16.71 7.35 -26.07
C GLU A 113 17.08 8.19 -24.84
N LYS A 114 16.13 9.01 -24.35
CA LYS A 114 16.27 9.77 -23.11
C LYS A 114 16.42 8.86 -21.90
N VAL A 115 15.58 7.82 -21.75
CA VAL A 115 15.73 6.78 -20.71
C VAL A 115 17.12 6.15 -20.75
N HIS A 116 17.60 5.74 -21.93
CA HIS A 116 18.93 5.11 -22.07
C HIS A 116 20.08 6.09 -21.78
N LYS A 117 19.95 7.37 -22.15
CA LYS A 117 20.91 8.44 -21.85
C LYS A 117 20.97 8.73 -20.34
N ILE A 118 19.82 8.96 -19.71
CA ILE A 118 19.67 9.17 -18.26
C ILE A 118 20.23 7.96 -17.49
N LYS A 119 19.92 6.72 -17.91
CA LYS A 119 20.44 5.49 -17.27
C LYS A 119 21.97 5.41 -17.34
N LYS A 120 22.57 5.65 -18.49
CA LYS A 120 24.04 5.68 -18.66
C LYS A 120 24.70 6.77 -17.82
N SER A 121 24.07 7.95 -17.75
CA SER A 121 24.47 9.05 -16.87
C SER A 121 24.45 8.61 -15.40
N ALA A 122 23.40 7.91 -14.96
CA ALA A 122 23.27 7.37 -13.60
C ALA A 122 24.32 6.28 -13.28
N GLU A 123 24.61 5.41 -14.25
CA GLU A 123 25.70 4.42 -14.15
C GLU A 123 27.08 5.07 -13.96
N ALA A 124 27.40 6.07 -14.78
CA ALA A 124 28.65 6.82 -14.67
C ALA A 124 28.74 7.54 -13.32
N TYR A 125 27.67 8.26 -12.92
CA TYR A 125 27.61 8.99 -11.66
C TYR A 125 27.79 8.05 -10.45
N ALA A 126 27.12 6.90 -10.43
CA ALA A 126 27.24 5.92 -9.34
C ALA A 126 28.62 5.23 -9.29
N LEU A 127 29.29 5.08 -10.45
CA LEU A 127 30.65 4.58 -10.53
C LEU A 127 31.67 5.61 -10.00
N GLU A 128 31.53 6.87 -10.40
CA GLU A 128 32.47 7.96 -10.07
C GLU A 128 32.32 8.46 -8.63
N LYS A 129 31.10 8.71 -8.17
CA LYS A 129 30.83 9.27 -6.82
C LYS A 129 30.67 8.19 -5.76
N GLY A 130 29.96 7.11 -6.07
CA GLY A 130 29.65 6.04 -5.12
C GLY A 130 30.61 4.86 -5.13
N GLY A 131 31.51 4.77 -6.11
CA GLY A 131 32.35 3.59 -6.32
C GLY A 131 31.54 2.31 -6.59
N VAL A 132 30.27 2.44 -7.00
CA VAL A 132 29.35 1.32 -7.17
C VAL A 132 29.64 0.67 -8.52
N LYS A 133 30.10 -0.59 -8.48
CA LYS A 133 30.53 -1.35 -9.68
C LYS A 133 29.59 -2.51 -10.04
N GLN A 134 28.66 -2.86 -9.14
CA GLN A 134 27.76 -4.02 -9.28
C GLN A 134 26.44 -3.73 -8.56
N PRO A 135 25.30 -4.28 -9.01
CA PRO A 135 24.02 -4.12 -8.33
C PRO A 135 24.07 -4.56 -6.87
N VAL A 136 23.40 -3.79 -6.03
CA VAL A 136 23.30 -4.00 -4.59
C VAL A 136 22.85 -5.43 -4.28
N ASP A 137 21.86 -5.97 -5.00
CA ASP A 137 21.39 -7.35 -4.82
C ASP A 137 22.45 -8.42 -5.15
N LYS A 138 23.28 -8.21 -6.20
CA LYS A 138 24.39 -9.13 -6.52
C LYS A 138 25.50 -9.03 -5.46
N LYS A 139 25.80 -7.82 -4.97
CA LYS A 139 26.76 -7.60 -3.87
C LYS A 139 26.26 -8.27 -2.58
N LEU A 140 24.99 -8.08 -2.22
CA LEU A 140 24.32 -8.72 -1.11
C LEU A 140 24.33 -10.26 -1.24
N LYS A 141 23.99 -10.82 -2.40
CA LYS A 141 23.98 -12.28 -2.60
C LYS A 141 25.38 -12.89 -2.47
N LYS A 142 26.40 -12.29 -3.09
CA LYS A 142 27.80 -12.74 -2.97
C LYS A 142 28.30 -12.66 -1.53
N LEU A 143 28.06 -11.53 -0.86
CA LEU A 143 28.57 -11.29 0.48
C LEU A 143 27.80 -12.11 1.53
N SER A 144 26.50 -12.32 1.34
CA SER A 144 25.70 -13.27 2.11
C SER A 144 26.29 -14.68 2.00
N LEU A 145 26.52 -15.20 0.78
CA LEU A 145 27.14 -16.52 0.58
C LEU A 145 28.54 -16.61 1.22
N LEU A 146 29.37 -15.57 1.08
CA LEU A 146 30.72 -15.52 1.65
C LEU A 146 30.71 -15.53 3.19
N ILE A 147 29.64 -15.00 3.81
CA ILE A 147 29.46 -14.99 5.26
C ILE A 147 28.78 -16.28 5.75
N THR A 148 27.71 -16.73 5.09
CA THR A 148 26.91 -17.89 5.54
C THR A 148 27.61 -19.22 5.32
N LEU A 149 28.46 -19.36 4.29
CA LEU A 149 29.15 -20.63 4.01
C LEU A 149 30.21 -20.98 5.08
N PRO A 150 31.14 -20.08 5.49
CA PRO A 150 32.03 -20.33 6.62
C PRO A 150 31.27 -20.47 7.94
N LEU A 151 30.22 -19.67 8.15
CA LEU A 151 29.37 -19.77 9.36
C LEU A 151 28.74 -21.16 9.50
N PHE A 152 28.18 -21.70 8.42
CA PHE A 152 27.59 -23.03 8.40
C PHE A 152 28.64 -24.12 8.70
N LEU A 153 29.84 -24.01 8.11
CA LEU A 153 30.93 -24.96 8.35
C LEU A 153 31.47 -24.91 9.79
N VAL A 154 31.62 -23.71 10.35
CA VAL A 154 31.99 -23.51 11.77
C VAL A 154 30.91 -24.08 12.69
N LEU A 155 29.62 -23.84 12.39
CA LEU A 155 28.51 -24.34 13.18
C LEU A 155 28.44 -25.88 13.17
N LEU A 156 28.69 -26.50 12.01
CA LEU A 156 28.76 -27.95 11.85
C LEU A 156 29.94 -28.57 12.63
N ILE A 157 31.07 -27.87 12.73
CA ILE A 157 32.19 -28.29 13.59
C ILE A 157 31.82 -28.14 15.08
N LEU A 158 31.22 -27.01 15.48
CA LEU A 158 30.85 -26.72 16.87
C LEU A 158 29.80 -27.70 17.41
N THR A 159 28.89 -28.22 16.57
CA THR A 159 27.89 -29.23 16.99
C THR A 159 28.49 -30.55 17.48
N PHE A 160 29.75 -30.87 17.15
CA PHE A 160 30.45 -32.05 17.68
C PHE A 160 31.33 -31.76 18.90
N LEU A 161 31.60 -30.48 19.21
CA LEU A 161 32.58 -30.07 20.22
C LEU A 161 31.96 -29.46 21.48
N ILE A 162 30.73 -28.94 21.41
CA ILE A 162 30.14 -28.12 22.46
C ILE A 162 28.71 -28.59 22.81
N PRO A 163 28.32 -28.65 24.11
CA PRO A 163 26.95 -28.95 24.50
C PRO A 163 25.93 -27.95 23.94
N ILE A 164 24.75 -28.46 23.58
CA ILE A 164 23.73 -27.72 22.81
C ILE A 164 23.29 -26.40 23.45
N TRP A 165 23.32 -26.30 24.79
CA TRP A 165 22.98 -25.10 25.57
C TRP A 165 23.88 -23.90 25.26
N PHE A 166 25.16 -24.12 24.96
CA PHE A 166 26.08 -23.05 24.54
C PHE A 166 26.00 -22.77 23.04
N LEU A 167 25.48 -23.72 22.25
CA LEU A 167 25.34 -23.58 20.80
C LEU A 167 24.21 -22.61 20.43
N ILE A 168 23.10 -22.60 21.19
CA ILE A 168 21.93 -21.74 20.96
C ILE A 168 22.28 -20.23 20.87
N PRO A 169 22.96 -19.60 21.86
CA PRO A 169 23.28 -18.16 21.77
C PRO A 169 24.25 -17.84 20.62
N ILE A 170 25.18 -18.75 20.31
CA ILE A 170 26.08 -18.63 19.16
C ILE A 170 25.29 -18.65 17.85
N LEU A 171 24.30 -19.55 17.75
CA LEU A 171 23.42 -19.69 16.60
C LEU A 171 22.54 -18.44 16.40
N CYS A 172 22.02 -17.84 17.47
CA CYS A 172 21.30 -16.56 17.41
C CYS A 172 22.17 -15.42 16.83
N LEU A 173 23.41 -15.27 17.31
CA LEU A 173 24.36 -14.27 16.79
C LEU A 173 24.67 -14.51 15.30
N PHE A 174 24.88 -15.76 14.92
CA PHE A 174 25.16 -16.15 13.53
C PHE A 174 23.95 -15.97 12.59
N CYS A 175 22.72 -16.16 13.07
CA CYS A 175 21.50 -15.86 12.31
C CYS A 175 21.28 -14.35 12.11
N MET A 176 21.68 -13.51 13.08
CA MET A 176 21.55 -12.05 12.98
C MET A 176 22.60 -11.39 12.08
N ALA A 177 23.83 -11.92 12.03
CA ALA A 177 24.93 -11.30 11.29
C ALA A 177 24.63 -11.02 9.79
N PRO A 178 24.04 -11.96 9.00
CA PRO A 178 23.64 -11.67 7.62
C PRO A 178 22.61 -10.52 7.49
N GLN A 179 21.67 -10.41 8.44
CA GLN A 179 20.64 -9.36 8.42
C GLN A 179 21.23 -7.99 8.77
N LEU A 180 22.13 -7.91 9.76
CA LEU A 180 22.85 -6.68 10.11
C LEU A 180 23.67 -6.16 8.92
N VAL A 181 24.40 -7.06 8.25
CA VAL A 181 25.22 -6.73 7.08
C VAL A 181 24.36 -6.31 5.89
N ARG A 182 23.24 -7.00 5.62
CA ARG A 182 22.24 -6.59 4.63
C ARG A 182 21.68 -5.20 4.93
N GLY A 183 21.28 -4.95 6.18
CA GLY A 183 20.75 -3.67 6.63
C GLY A 183 21.77 -2.52 6.56
N ARG A 184 23.07 -2.80 6.74
CA ARG A 184 24.14 -1.79 6.57
C ARG A 184 24.37 -1.44 5.10
N ILE A 185 24.37 -2.44 4.21
CA ILE A 185 24.54 -2.21 2.76
C ILE A 185 23.32 -1.48 2.18
N LEU A 186 22.10 -1.87 2.56
CA LEU A 186 20.88 -1.18 2.13
C LEU A 186 20.82 0.26 2.64
N ARG A 187 21.11 0.51 3.93
CA ARG A 187 21.19 1.88 4.46
C ARG A 187 22.26 2.72 3.77
N GLY A 188 23.42 2.15 3.47
CA GLY A 188 24.47 2.83 2.70
C GLY A 188 24.03 3.18 1.27
N TRP A 189 23.26 2.31 0.61
CA TRP A 189 22.69 2.59 -0.72
C TRP A 189 21.60 3.66 -0.68
N LEU A 190 20.68 3.59 0.29
CA LEU A 190 19.62 4.60 0.46
C LEU A 190 20.21 5.97 0.77
N LYS A 191 21.20 6.03 1.68
CA LYS A 191 21.93 7.26 1.98
C LYS A 191 22.65 7.82 0.74
N PHE A 192 23.31 6.97 -0.05
CA PHE A 192 23.92 7.40 -1.32
C PHE A 192 22.88 7.95 -2.30
N LYS A 193 21.70 7.33 -2.42
CA LYS A 193 20.60 7.87 -3.25
C LYS A 193 20.17 9.24 -2.77
N GLU A 194 19.92 9.39 -1.48
CA GLU A 194 19.41 10.61 -0.85
C GLU A 194 20.40 11.78 -0.97
N GLU A 195 21.69 11.55 -0.69
CA GLU A 195 22.75 12.56 -0.80
C GLU A 195 23.00 13.04 -2.25
N HIS A 196 22.70 12.21 -3.26
CA HIS A 196 23.04 12.50 -4.66
C HIS A 196 21.84 12.67 -5.62
N LYS A 197 20.59 12.43 -5.19
CA LYS A 197 19.39 12.54 -6.04
C LYS A 197 19.26 13.93 -6.67
N ASN A 198 19.42 14.98 -5.87
CA ASN A 198 19.25 16.37 -6.34
C ASN A 198 20.34 16.82 -7.33
N ASP A 199 21.60 16.43 -7.08
CA ASP A 199 22.71 16.69 -8.00
C ASP A 199 22.50 15.96 -9.34
N PHE A 200 22.14 14.68 -9.28
CA PHE A 200 21.87 13.88 -10.46
C PHE A 200 20.68 14.43 -11.27
N TYR A 201 19.58 14.79 -10.59
CA TYR A 201 18.41 15.41 -11.20
C TYR A 201 18.79 16.71 -11.90
N SER A 202 19.57 17.57 -11.26
CA SER A 202 20.01 18.85 -11.82
C SER A 202 20.83 18.68 -13.10
N GLN A 203 21.70 17.66 -13.17
CA GLN A 203 22.51 17.34 -14.35
C GLN A 203 21.72 16.76 -15.53
N ASN A 204 20.58 16.10 -15.26
CA ASN A 204 19.77 15.41 -16.27
C ASN A 204 18.38 16.02 -16.44
N ARG A 205 18.17 17.24 -15.91
CA ARG A 205 16.87 17.91 -15.75
C ARG A 205 16.08 18.02 -17.05
N GLU A 206 16.75 18.35 -18.16
CA GLU A 206 16.08 18.52 -19.46
C GLU A 206 15.45 17.22 -19.96
N ASP A 207 16.19 16.11 -19.93
CA ASP A 207 15.65 14.81 -20.37
C ASP A 207 14.61 14.27 -19.39
N ILE A 208 14.81 14.49 -18.08
CA ILE A 208 13.84 14.11 -17.03
C ILE A 208 12.52 14.88 -17.20
N LEU A 209 12.57 16.19 -17.46
CA LEU A 209 11.37 16.99 -17.68
C LEU A 209 10.61 16.53 -18.92
N VAL A 210 11.27 16.08 -19.99
CA VAL A 210 10.56 15.51 -21.16
C VAL A 210 9.83 14.20 -20.81
N LEU A 211 10.39 13.35 -19.92
CA LEU A 211 9.67 12.16 -19.44
C LEU A 211 8.46 12.53 -18.57
N LYS A 212 8.59 13.54 -17.70
CA LYS A 212 7.49 14.05 -16.87
C LYS A 212 6.40 14.72 -17.72
N ASP A 213 6.76 15.53 -18.69
CA ASP A 213 5.87 16.22 -19.62
C ASP A 213 5.00 15.22 -20.41
N TYR A 214 5.60 14.18 -20.99
CA TYR A 214 4.84 13.09 -21.62
C TYR A 214 3.95 12.31 -20.62
N THR A 215 4.39 12.16 -19.37
CA THR A 215 3.56 11.56 -18.32
C THR A 215 2.33 12.42 -18.01
N GLY A 216 2.48 13.74 -18.00
CA GLY A 216 1.36 14.69 -17.87
C GLY A 216 0.37 14.61 -19.04
N GLU A 217 0.88 14.55 -20.29
CA GLU A 217 0.05 14.33 -21.48
C GLU A 217 -0.78 13.03 -21.40
N LEU A 218 -0.15 11.92 -20.98
CA LEU A 218 -0.86 10.66 -20.75
C LEU A 218 -1.93 10.78 -19.67
N LEU A 219 -1.62 11.38 -18.52
CA LEU A 219 -2.55 11.55 -17.40
C LEU A 219 -3.76 12.41 -17.80
N GLN A 220 -3.53 13.51 -18.52
CA GLN A 220 -4.60 14.36 -19.02
C GLN A 220 -5.45 13.64 -20.08
N ASN A 221 -4.84 12.85 -20.98
CA ASN A 221 -5.59 12.06 -21.95
C ASN A 221 -6.45 10.96 -21.28
N ILE A 222 -5.91 10.27 -20.26
CA ILE A 222 -6.67 9.30 -19.45
C ILE A 222 -7.86 9.98 -18.77
N ARG A 223 -7.65 11.15 -18.17
CA ARG A 223 -8.71 11.95 -17.55
C ARG A 223 -9.80 12.31 -18.55
N SER A 224 -9.44 12.83 -19.73
CA SER A 224 -10.41 13.12 -20.81
C SER A 224 -11.23 11.89 -21.18
N ARG A 225 -10.57 10.75 -21.44
CA ARG A 225 -11.25 9.49 -21.80
C ARG A 225 -12.21 9.02 -20.69
N LEU A 226 -11.81 9.08 -19.43
CA LEU A 226 -12.66 8.74 -18.29
C LEU A 226 -13.89 9.66 -18.19
N LEU A 227 -13.73 10.96 -18.47
CA LEU A 227 -14.84 11.92 -18.48
C LEU A 227 -15.81 11.68 -19.64
N GLU A 228 -15.33 11.37 -20.85
CA GLU A 228 -16.16 10.96 -21.99
C GLU A 228 -17.02 9.74 -21.67
N MET A 229 -16.41 8.74 -21.02
CA MET A 229 -17.04 7.50 -20.58
C MET A 229 -17.91 7.67 -19.32
N LYS A 230 -17.99 8.89 -18.76
CA LYS A 230 -18.72 9.23 -17.52
C LYS A 230 -18.30 8.40 -16.30
N VAL A 231 -17.04 7.98 -16.26
CA VAL A 231 -16.49 7.18 -15.15
C VAL A 231 -16.25 8.08 -13.93
N PRO A 232 -16.79 7.74 -12.75
CA PRO A 232 -16.52 8.51 -11.54
C PRO A 232 -15.03 8.50 -11.19
N LEU A 233 -14.36 9.66 -11.34
CA LEU A 233 -12.90 9.79 -11.23
C LEU A 233 -12.33 9.36 -9.88
N GLN A 234 -13.13 9.44 -8.80
CA GLN A 234 -12.80 8.99 -7.45
C GLN A 234 -12.53 7.47 -7.35
N LEU A 235 -13.03 6.69 -8.32
CA LEU A 235 -12.82 5.24 -8.38
C LEU A 235 -11.40 4.90 -8.88
N ILE A 236 -10.79 5.77 -9.68
CA ILE A 236 -9.52 5.54 -10.35
C ILE A 236 -8.36 5.96 -9.45
N LYS A 237 -7.98 5.06 -8.53
CA LYS A 237 -6.87 5.26 -7.59
C LYS A 237 -5.56 4.70 -8.17
N PHE A 238 -4.52 5.51 -8.23
CA PHE A 238 -3.20 5.12 -8.75
C PHE A 238 -2.05 5.72 -7.94
N VAL A 239 -0.83 5.22 -8.17
CA VAL A 239 0.38 5.64 -7.46
C VAL A 239 1.37 6.28 -8.42
N LEU A 240 1.94 7.43 -8.05
CA LEU A 240 3.06 8.10 -8.71
C LEU A 240 4.16 8.43 -7.68
N HIS A 241 5.32 8.87 -8.13
CA HIS A 241 6.49 9.21 -7.33
C HIS A 241 6.83 10.71 -7.39
N SER A 242 6.21 11.46 -8.31
CA SER A 242 6.20 12.92 -8.34
C SER A 242 4.81 13.49 -7.97
N ARG A 243 4.80 14.75 -7.51
CA ARG A 243 3.61 15.59 -7.27
C ARG A 243 3.44 16.68 -8.33
N ASP A 244 4.28 16.72 -9.36
CA ASP A 244 4.40 17.83 -10.32
C ASP A 244 3.31 17.79 -11.42
N TYR A 245 2.26 16.97 -11.25
CA TYR A 245 1.22 16.72 -12.24
C TYR A 245 -0.07 17.44 -11.89
N ASP A 246 -0.54 18.29 -12.80
CA ASP A 246 -1.79 19.03 -12.64
C ASP A 246 -3.04 18.12 -12.69
N ASN A 247 -4.15 18.63 -12.15
CA ASN A 247 -5.47 17.98 -12.18
C ASN A 247 -5.56 16.64 -11.43
N LEU A 248 -4.71 16.43 -10.41
CA LEU A 248 -4.71 15.25 -9.56
C LEU A 248 -4.98 15.61 -8.09
N ASN A 249 -5.92 14.89 -7.48
CA ASN A 249 -6.19 14.96 -6.05
C ASN A 249 -5.32 13.96 -5.28
N LEU A 250 -4.44 14.46 -4.41
CA LEU A 250 -3.62 13.64 -3.53
C LEU A 250 -4.47 13.05 -2.40
N ILE A 251 -4.60 11.72 -2.36
CA ILE A 251 -5.32 10.98 -1.31
C ILE A 251 -4.39 10.68 -0.12
N ASN A 252 -3.16 10.25 -0.39
CA ASN A 252 -2.24 9.76 0.64
C ASN A 252 -0.78 9.80 0.15
N GLN A 253 0.18 9.85 1.07
CA GLN A 253 1.60 9.71 0.80
C GLN A 253 2.19 8.62 1.69
N ARG A 254 3.00 7.72 1.11
CA ARG A 254 3.75 6.70 1.86
C ARG A 254 5.21 6.69 1.44
N VAL A 255 6.12 6.56 2.40
CA VAL A 255 7.55 6.34 2.10
C VAL A 255 7.82 4.85 2.11
N VAL A 256 8.12 4.29 0.94
CA VAL A 256 8.41 2.86 0.76
C VAL A 256 9.86 2.69 0.34
N ARG A 257 10.66 2.06 1.21
CA ARG A 257 12.10 1.79 0.98
C ARG A 257 12.91 3.05 0.61
N GLY A 258 12.57 4.20 1.20
CA GLY A 258 13.27 5.48 0.97
C GLY A 258 12.87 6.20 -0.32
N SER A 259 11.81 5.77 -1.01
CA SER A 259 11.16 6.56 -2.07
C SER A 259 9.76 6.98 -1.62
N ALA A 260 9.33 8.17 -2.01
CA ALA A 260 7.98 8.67 -1.74
C ALA A 260 7.01 8.15 -2.81
N GLN A 261 5.86 7.65 -2.36
CA GLN A 261 4.77 7.18 -3.20
C GLN A 261 3.52 7.98 -2.87
N TYR A 262 2.94 8.61 -3.87
CA TYR A 262 1.79 9.49 -3.79
C TYR A 262 0.59 8.78 -4.43
N PHE A 263 -0.49 8.65 -3.67
CA PHE A 263 -1.73 8.01 -4.09
C PHE A 263 -2.66 9.10 -4.62
N PHE A 264 -3.03 9.02 -5.90
CA PHE A 264 -3.83 10.02 -6.58
C PHE A 264 -5.16 9.48 -7.09
N THR A 265 -6.13 10.38 -7.21
CA THR A 265 -7.30 10.29 -8.10
C THR A 265 -7.29 11.48 -9.06
N PHE A 266 -8.00 11.38 -10.18
CA PHE A 266 -8.18 12.53 -11.07
C PHE A 266 -9.16 13.55 -10.47
N GLU A 267 -8.90 14.83 -10.73
CA GLU A 267 -9.75 15.95 -10.34
C GLU A 267 -10.80 16.25 -11.43
N TYR A 268 -11.99 16.69 -11.06
CA TYR A 268 -12.99 17.15 -12.04
C TYR A 268 -12.63 18.55 -12.58
N PRO A 269 -12.92 18.86 -13.85
CA PRO A 269 -12.78 20.23 -14.35
C PRO A 269 -13.66 21.21 -13.58
N GLU A 270 -13.21 22.47 -13.45
CA GLU A 270 -14.02 23.52 -12.82
C GLU A 270 -15.41 23.63 -13.46
N GLY A 271 -16.45 23.66 -12.63
CA GLY A 271 -17.84 23.70 -13.08
C GLY A 271 -18.46 22.36 -13.51
N MET A 272 -17.72 21.24 -13.43
CA MET A 272 -18.26 19.89 -13.61
C MET A 272 -18.50 19.21 -12.26
N GLU A 273 -19.75 18.82 -11.98
CA GLU A 273 -20.07 18.02 -10.79
C GLU A 273 -19.59 16.57 -10.96
N PRO A 274 -19.18 15.90 -9.86
CA PRO A 274 -18.86 14.47 -9.86
C PRO A 274 -19.95 13.58 -10.45
N PHE A 275 -19.55 12.58 -11.24
CA PHE A 275 -20.49 11.53 -11.64
C PHE A 275 -20.89 10.68 -10.42
N PRO A 276 -22.17 10.27 -10.31
CA PRO A 276 -22.62 9.42 -9.23
C PRO A 276 -21.91 8.06 -9.30
N ILE A 277 -21.41 7.59 -8.15
CA ILE A 277 -20.81 6.27 -8.04
C ILE A 277 -21.94 5.23 -7.94
N PRO A 278 -21.97 4.19 -8.80
CA PRO A 278 -22.94 3.10 -8.67
C PRO A 278 -22.89 2.44 -7.29
N GLU A 279 -24.06 2.14 -6.72
CA GLU A 279 -24.20 1.50 -5.40
C GLU A 279 -23.43 0.17 -5.32
N GLU A 280 -23.41 -0.58 -6.43
CA GLU A 280 -22.63 -1.81 -6.62
C GLU A 280 -21.12 -1.64 -6.38
N LEU A 281 -20.58 -0.45 -6.64
CA LEU A 281 -19.18 -0.09 -6.41
C LEU A 281 -18.96 0.57 -5.04
N LEU A 282 -19.95 1.28 -4.50
CA LEU A 282 -19.93 1.76 -3.12
C LEU A 282 -19.80 0.58 -2.14
N GLN A 283 -20.54 -0.51 -2.37
CA GLN A 283 -20.46 -1.77 -1.61
C GLN A 283 -19.10 -2.49 -1.68
N GLN A 284 -18.19 -2.08 -2.59
CA GLN A 284 -16.84 -2.63 -2.70
C GLN A 284 -15.73 -1.65 -2.31
N GLN A 285 -15.99 -0.33 -2.33
CA GLN A 285 -15.11 0.65 -1.73
C GLN A 285 -15.24 0.67 -0.20
N GLN A 286 -16.41 0.30 0.33
CA GLN A 286 -16.56 -0.17 1.70
C GLN A 286 -16.08 -1.63 1.79
N PRO A 287 -15.36 -2.04 2.86
CA PRO A 287 -15.20 -3.46 3.15
C PRO A 287 -16.60 -4.04 3.39
N VAL A 288 -16.89 -5.24 2.86
CA VAL A 288 -18.24 -5.85 2.83
C VAL A 288 -19.00 -5.66 4.15
N ILE A 289 -19.83 -4.63 4.21
CA ILE A 289 -20.79 -4.36 5.27
C ILE A 289 -22.14 -4.48 4.59
N LYS A 290 -22.85 -5.58 4.87
CA LYS A 290 -24.26 -5.66 4.54
C LYS A 290 -24.97 -4.54 5.28
N GLU A 291 -25.60 -3.64 4.52
CA GLU A 291 -26.60 -2.75 5.06
C GLU A 291 -27.71 -3.62 5.66
N ALA A 292 -27.98 -3.32 6.92
CA ALA A 292 -29.11 -3.80 7.68
C ALA A 292 -29.38 -2.65 8.63
N GLU A 293 -30.34 -1.81 8.25
CA GLU A 293 -30.85 -0.75 9.11
C GLU A 293 -31.38 -1.38 10.42
N GLY A 294 -31.22 -0.69 11.54
CA GLY A 294 -31.98 -1.01 12.75
C GLY A 294 -31.51 -2.20 13.60
N SER A 295 -30.21 -2.36 13.82
CA SER A 295 -29.71 -2.83 15.13
C SER A 295 -28.25 -2.43 15.35
N GLY A 296 -27.90 -2.08 16.59
CA GLY A 296 -26.63 -1.40 16.91
C GLY A 296 -25.40 -2.21 16.46
N LYS A 297 -24.62 -1.62 15.54
CA LYS A 297 -23.36 -2.21 15.08
C LYS A 297 -22.19 -1.64 15.89
N ALA A 298 -21.44 -2.57 16.45
CA ALA A 298 -20.11 -2.39 17.04
C ALA A 298 -19.22 -1.40 16.26
N GLU A 299 -18.72 -0.38 16.96
CA GLU A 299 -17.85 0.70 16.46
C GLU A 299 -16.49 0.16 16.01
N LYS A 300 -15.80 0.79 15.06
CA LYS A 300 -14.57 0.18 14.47
C LYS A 300 -13.31 1.00 14.53
N ASN A 301 -13.43 2.27 14.93
CA ASN A 301 -12.36 3.25 14.80
C ASN A 301 -11.64 3.48 16.14
N PHE A 302 -11.18 2.40 16.76
CA PHE A 302 -10.49 2.47 18.05
C PHE A 302 -9.00 2.71 17.91
N ILE A 303 -8.55 3.81 18.51
CA ILE A 303 -7.15 4.14 18.74
C ILE A 303 -6.85 3.86 20.21
N VAL A 304 -5.76 3.16 20.51
CA VAL A 304 -5.31 2.93 21.88
C VAL A 304 -4.02 3.69 22.12
N LEU A 305 -3.97 4.47 23.19
CA LEU A 305 -2.77 5.21 23.60
C LEU A 305 -1.82 4.24 24.33
N THR A 306 -0.84 3.72 23.60
CA THR A 306 0.19 2.81 24.12
C THR A 306 1.41 3.58 24.62
N GLU A 307 2.28 2.92 25.39
CA GLU A 307 3.51 3.52 25.95
C GLU A 307 3.28 4.81 26.77
N MET A 308 2.09 4.89 27.39
CA MET A 308 1.63 6.04 28.16
C MET A 308 2.50 6.30 29.40
N LYS A 309 2.91 7.57 29.57
CA LYS A 309 3.52 8.12 30.78
C LYS A 309 2.59 9.19 31.35
N GLY A 310 2.21 9.02 32.60
CA GLY A 310 1.20 9.85 33.24
C GLY A 310 0.95 9.46 34.70
N LYS A 311 0.54 10.45 35.48
CA LYS A 311 0.24 10.32 36.91
C LYS A 311 -0.94 11.20 37.31
N ASP A 312 -1.67 10.75 38.33
CA ASP A 312 -2.87 11.38 38.87
C ASP A 312 -3.93 11.66 37.78
N GLY A 313 -4.01 10.78 36.77
CA GLY A 313 -4.91 10.90 35.62
C GLY A 313 -4.57 12.05 34.67
N ILE A 314 -3.28 12.37 34.50
CA ILE A 314 -2.77 13.34 33.51
C ILE A 314 -1.72 12.63 32.64
N LEU A 315 -1.86 12.74 31.32
CA LEU A 315 -1.04 12.06 30.32
C LEU A 315 0.02 13.02 29.76
N GLU A 316 1.30 12.76 30.03
CA GLU A 316 2.42 13.60 29.56
C GLU A 316 2.97 13.13 28.20
N ASN A 317 2.90 11.84 27.90
CA ASN A 317 3.40 11.26 26.65
C ASN A 317 2.69 9.92 26.36
N PHE A 318 2.46 9.60 25.09
CA PHE A 318 1.79 8.38 24.61
C PHE A 318 2.01 8.19 23.11
N ILE A 319 1.72 7.00 22.59
CA ILE A 319 1.75 6.68 21.17
C ILE A 319 0.32 6.26 20.73
N PRO A 320 -0.37 7.03 19.86
CA PRO A 320 -1.69 6.66 19.37
C PRO A 320 -1.59 5.52 18.35
N THR A 321 -2.11 4.33 18.71
CA THR A 321 -2.06 3.12 17.86
C THR A 321 -3.47 2.72 17.43
N LEU A 322 -3.75 2.78 16.11
CA LEU A 322 -5.03 2.33 15.54
C LEU A 322 -5.14 0.79 15.56
N LYS A 323 -6.10 0.25 16.32
CA LYS A 323 -6.27 -1.19 16.58
C LYS A 323 -7.43 -1.80 15.76
N LEU A 324 -7.57 -1.44 14.48
CA LEU A 324 -8.62 -1.92 13.55
C LEU A 324 -8.93 -3.43 13.62
N LYS A 325 -7.90 -4.29 13.75
CA LYS A 325 -8.06 -5.75 13.81
C LYS A 325 -8.64 -6.27 15.12
N MET A 326 -8.76 -5.42 16.13
CA MET A 326 -9.27 -5.73 17.46
C MET A 326 -10.59 -5.02 17.74
N ALA A 327 -11.21 -4.37 16.75
CA ALA A 327 -12.43 -3.61 16.93
C ALA A 327 -13.54 -4.44 17.62
N GLU A 328 -13.77 -5.68 17.17
CA GLU A 328 -14.76 -6.58 17.76
C GLU A 328 -14.47 -6.83 19.26
N GLN A 329 -13.22 -7.18 19.61
CA GLN A 329 -12.78 -7.39 21.00
C GLN A 329 -12.89 -6.13 21.87
N ILE A 330 -12.65 -4.94 21.30
CA ILE A 330 -12.78 -3.67 22.01
C ILE A 330 -14.26 -3.33 22.26
N ASN A 331 -15.17 -3.62 21.32
CA ASN A 331 -16.61 -3.51 21.58
C ASN A 331 -17.09 -4.50 22.62
N ASP A 332 -16.66 -5.76 22.54
CA ASP A 332 -17.04 -6.78 23.53
C ASP A 332 -16.62 -6.35 24.94
N MET A 333 -15.40 -5.82 25.09
CA MET A 333 -14.93 -5.19 26.33
C MET A 333 -15.77 -3.97 26.74
N LEU A 334 -16.08 -3.05 25.82
CA LEU A 334 -16.87 -1.85 26.11
C LEU A 334 -18.33 -2.19 26.49
N ASN A 335 -18.91 -3.23 25.91
CA ASN A 335 -20.23 -3.75 26.27
C ASN A 335 -20.25 -4.38 27.68
N GLU A 336 -19.09 -4.77 28.21
CA GLU A 336 -18.89 -5.23 29.60
C GLU A 336 -18.46 -4.09 30.56
N CYS A 337 -18.40 -2.84 30.10
CA CYS A 337 -18.02 -1.69 30.93
C CYS A 337 -19.22 -0.95 31.52
N GLU A 338 -19.05 -0.42 32.72
CA GLU A 338 -19.88 0.67 33.26
C GLU A 338 -19.29 2.01 32.78
N PHE A 339 -20.13 2.89 32.23
CA PHE A 339 -19.73 4.20 31.72
C PHE A 339 -20.09 5.30 32.70
N SER A 340 -19.18 6.25 32.90
CA SER A 340 -19.39 7.45 33.70
C SER A 340 -18.77 8.67 33.01
N GLU A 341 -19.39 9.83 33.16
CA GLU A 341 -18.85 11.09 32.65
C GLU A 341 -17.56 11.45 33.40
N SER A 342 -16.53 11.90 32.67
CA SER A 342 -15.27 12.31 33.29
C SER A 342 -15.45 13.60 34.09
N THR A 343 -14.88 13.67 35.30
CA THR A 343 -14.80 14.93 36.07
C THR A 343 -13.71 15.87 35.57
N LYS A 344 -12.94 15.46 34.56
CA LYS A 344 -11.89 16.24 33.90
C LYS A 344 -12.16 16.35 32.41
N GLU A 345 -11.95 17.54 31.85
CA GLU A 345 -12.04 17.77 30.40
C GLU A 345 -10.80 17.24 29.65
N PHE A 346 -10.87 17.14 28.32
CA PHE A 346 -9.77 16.61 27.50
C PHE A 346 -8.44 17.36 27.73
N ASP A 347 -8.49 18.70 27.76
CA ASP A 347 -7.32 19.57 27.97
C ASP A 347 -6.74 19.48 29.39
N GLU A 348 -7.51 18.97 30.37
CA GLU A 348 -7.01 18.70 31.73
C GLU A 348 -6.35 17.33 31.85
N ILE A 349 -6.74 16.37 30.99
CA ILE A 349 -6.16 15.03 30.92
C ILE A 349 -4.92 15.02 30.03
N ILE A 350 -4.90 15.80 28.94
CA ILE A 350 -3.77 15.93 28.00
C ILE A 350 -3.37 17.40 27.83
N PRO A 351 -2.78 18.02 28.87
CA PRO A 351 -2.44 19.44 28.84
C PRO A 351 -1.34 19.76 27.82
N ASN A 352 -1.54 20.82 27.04
CA ASN A 352 -0.66 21.25 25.95
C ASN A 352 -0.49 20.19 24.83
N TYR A 353 -1.58 19.52 24.48
CA TYR A 353 -1.67 18.50 23.42
C TYR A 353 -0.73 18.78 22.23
N PRO A 354 0.40 18.06 22.11
CA PRO A 354 1.49 18.48 21.24
C PRO A 354 1.19 18.12 19.78
N GLN A 355 1.59 19.01 18.86
CA GLN A 355 1.38 18.85 17.41
C GLN A 355 1.98 17.56 16.82
N GLU A 356 2.91 16.91 17.54
CA GLU A 356 3.55 15.66 17.15
C GLU A 356 2.77 14.39 17.56
N LEU A 357 1.83 14.50 18.52
CA LEU A 357 1.01 13.38 19.03
C LEU A 357 -0.47 13.50 18.65
N VAL A 358 -0.76 14.26 17.60
CA VAL A 358 -2.13 14.51 17.14
C VAL A 358 -2.78 13.20 16.68
N ILE A 359 -3.98 12.99 17.18
CA ILE A 359 -4.88 11.88 16.83
C ILE A 359 -5.59 12.24 15.54
N TYR A 360 -5.31 11.46 14.49
CA TYR A 360 -5.89 11.64 13.17
C TYR A 360 -7.07 10.70 12.94
N CYS A 361 -8.08 11.18 12.24
CA CYS A 361 -9.14 10.37 11.68
C CYS A 361 -8.61 9.48 10.53
N LEU A 362 -9.39 8.48 10.10
CA LEU A 362 -9.04 7.59 8.99
C LEU A 362 -8.81 8.32 7.65
N CYS A 363 -9.39 9.51 7.47
CA CYS A 363 -9.16 10.37 6.30
C CYS A 363 -7.86 11.20 6.39
N GLY A 364 -7.21 11.27 7.55
CA GLY A 364 -6.03 12.10 7.80
C GLY A 364 -6.32 13.51 8.34
N ASP A 365 -7.59 13.92 8.47
CA ASP A 365 -7.95 15.12 9.23
C ASP A 365 -7.67 14.92 10.73
N VAL A 366 -7.46 16.01 11.46
CA VAL A 366 -7.34 16.00 12.93
C VAL A 366 -8.68 15.64 13.55
N ALA A 367 -8.69 14.68 14.47
CA ALA A 367 -9.88 14.34 15.25
C ALA A 367 -10.04 15.34 16.42
N GLU A 368 -11.09 16.14 16.39
CA GLU A 368 -11.47 17.03 17.50
C GLU A 368 -12.22 16.21 18.55
N ILE A 369 -11.70 16.14 19.79
CA ILE A 369 -12.33 15.41 20.90
C ILE A 369 -13.37 16.31 21.56
N ASP A 370 -14.61 15.85 21.67
CA ASP A 370 -15.75 16.61 22.24
C ASP A 370 -16.36 15.97 23.50
N ASN A 371 -16.09 14.70 23.75
CA ASN A 371 -16.64 13.96 24.90
C ASN A 371 -15.58 13.04 25.52
N VAL A 372 -15.55 12.98 26.86
CA VAL A 372 -14.63 12.16 27.64
C VAL A 372 -15.37 11.38 28.72
N GLN A 373 -15.24 10.06 28.67
CA GLN A 373 -15.87 9.14 29.60
C GLN A 373 -14.82 8.31 30.34
N VAL A 374 -15.15 7.91 31.57
CA VAL A 374 -14.41 6.91 32.33
C VAL A 374 -15.17 5.61 32.25
N CYS A 375 -14.56 4.61 31.61
CA CYS A 375 -15.07 3.26 31.51
C CYS A 375 -14.50 2.42 32.65
N SER A 376 -15.35 1.68 33.37
CA SER A 376 -14.91 0.67 34.34
C SER A 376 -15.28 -0.73 33.87
N TRP A 377 -14.27 -1.51 33.49
CA TRP A 377 -14.46 -2.91 33.12
C TRP A 377 -14.48 -3.78 34.37
N LYS A 378 -15.62 -4.45 34.60
CA LYS A 378 -15.87 -5.40 35.71
C LYS A 378 -15.49 -4.88 37.10
N ASN A 379 -15.50 -3.56 37.31
CA ASN A 379 -15.01 -2.86 38.51
C ASN A 379 -13.55 -3.18 38.91
N GLN A 380 -12.73 -3.73 37.99
CA GLN A 380 -11.33 -4.10 38.23
C GLN A 380 -10.34 -3.17 37.54
N PHE A 381 -10.70 -2.65 36.37
CA PHE A 381 -9.84 -1.79 35.56
C PHE A 381 -10.62 -0.55 35.11
N LYS A 382 -9.97 0.61 35.12
CA LYS A 382 -10.55 1.88 34.69
C LYS A 382 -9.67 2.53 33.62
N PHE A 383 -10.31 3.11 32.62
CA PHE A 383 -9.63 3.75 31.50
C PHE A 383 -10.50 4.89 30.96
N TYR A 384 -9.85 5.88 30.34
CA TYR A 384 -10.52 6.94 29.60
C TYR A 384 -10.93 6.44 28.22
N LEU A 385 -12.17 6.77 27.83
CA LEU A 385 -12.66 6.72 26.46
C LEU A 385 -12.90 8.16 26.01
N PHE A 386 -12.07 8.63 25.07
CA PHE A 386 -12.29 9.90 24.39
C PHE A 386 -13.06 9.65 23.09
N GLU A 387 -14.03 10.49 22.82
CA GLU A 387 -14.84 10.45 21.62
C GLU A 387 -14.60 11.71 20.78
N SER A 388 -14.48 11.55 19.47
CA SER A 388 -14.39 12.69 18.55
C SER A 388 -15.75 13.20 18.09
N THR A 389 -15.77 14.45 17.64
CA THR A 389 -16.79 14.94 16.71
C THR A 389 -16.80 14.05 15.46
N GLN A 390 -17.93 14.02 14.75
CA GLN A 390 -17.99 13.31 13.47
C GLN A 390 -17.12 14.04 12.44
N CYS A 391 -16.11 13.34 11.91
CA CYS A 391 -15.17 13.90 10.95
C CYS A 391 -15.86 14.18 9.60
N LYS A 392 -15.24 15.00 8.74
CA LYS A 392 -15.71 15.31 7.38
C LYS A 392 -15.90 14.08 6.49
N CYS A 393 -15.24 12.96 6.78
CA CYS A 393 -15.44 11.69 6.09
C CYS A 393 -16.64 10.87 6.61
N GLY A 394 -17.39 11.38 7.58
CA GLY A 394 -18.53 10.70 8.21
C GLY A 394 -18.18 9.78 9.38
N GLU A 395 -16.89 9.52 9.63
CA GLU A 395 -16.43 8.62 10.69
C GLU A 395 -16.26 9.35 12.04
N LYS A 396 -16.60 8.65 13.13
CA LYS A 396 -16.27 9.03 14.51
C LYS A 396 -15.09 8.21 15.01
N ILE A 397 -14.18 8.82 15.77
CA ILE A 397 -12.99 8.18 16.34
C ILE A 397 -13.19 7.99 17.84
N TYR A 398 -12.74 6.83 18.33
CA TYR A 398 -12.82 6.44 19.72
C TYR A 398 -11.40 6.15 20.22
N VAL A 399 -10.98 6.79 21.30
CA VAL A 399 -9.60 6.73 21.80
C VAL A 399 -9.59 6.18 23.21
N LEU A 400 -8.86 5.10 23.45
CA LEU A 400 -8.75 4.46 24.76
C LEU A 400 -7.39 4.76 25.38
N SER A 401 -7.38 5.21 26.62
CA SER A 401 -6.16 5.40 27.41
C SER A 401 -6.30 4.90 28.83
N LYS A 402 -5.24 4.32 29.39
CA LYS A 402 -5.16 4.09 30.84
C LYS A 402 -5.32 5.42 31.60
N MET A 403 -5.77 5.36 32.85
CA MET A 403 -5.80 6.53 33.71
C MET A 403 -4.39 6.88 34.18
N ASP A 404 -3.64 5.90 34.69
CA ASP A 404 -2.28 6.08 35.19
C ASP A 404 -1.26 5.06 34.61
N GLU A 405 0.02 5.44 34.60
CA GLU A 405 1.11 4.57 34.15
C GLU A 405 1.18 3.28 34.99
N SER A 406 0.93 3.40 36.29
CA SER A 406 0.99 2.30 37.28
C SER A 406 -0.22 1.35 37.30
N ASP A 407 -1.27 1.61 36.53
CA ASP A 407 -2.45 0.75 36.51
C ASP A 407 -2.11 -0.65 35.95
N GLU A 408 -2.31 -1.68 36.76
CA GLU A 408 -2.14 -3.07 36.35
C GLU A 408 -3.25 -3.48 35.37
N ILE A 409 -2.87 -3.71 34.11
CA ILE A 409 -3.80 -4.17 33.06
C ILE A 409 -4.15 -5.65 33.33
N PRO A 410 -5.44 -6.02 33.46
CA PRO A 410 -5.85 -7.43 33.57
C PRO A 410 -5.33 -8.27 32.40
N GLU A 411 -4.95 -9.53 32.64
CA GLU A 411 -4.38 -10.42 31.61
C GLU A 411 -5.23 -10.50 30.34
N GLU A 412 -6.57 -10.50 30.47
CA GLU A 412 -7.52 -10.50 29.37
C GLU A 412 -7.42 -9.24 28.49
N LEU A 413 -7.15 -8.08 29.08
CA LEU A 413 -7.09 -6.78 28.39
C LEU A 413 -5.69 -6.40 27.92
N LYS A 414 -4.64 -7.15 28.31
CA LYS A 414 -3.27 -6.89 27.87
C LYS A 414 -3.12 -6.89 26.36
N VAL A 415 -3.87 -7.71 25.62
CA VAL A 415 -3.80 -7.72 24.14
C VAL A 415 -4.21 -6.36 23.55
N ILE A 416 -5.14 -5.64 24.21
CA ILE A 416 -5.66 -4.34 23.76
C ILE A 416 -4.69 -3.22 24.18
N PHE A 417 -4.34 -3.14 25.46
CA PHE A 417 -3.60 -2.00 26.06
C PHE A 417 -2.07 -2.16 26.13
N SER A 418 -1.52 -3.34 25.82
CA SER A 418 -0.06 -3.52 25.68
C SER A 418 0.41 -3.21 24.26
N SER A 419 1.69 -2.83 24.16
CA SER A 419 2.42 -2.60 22.90
C SER A 419 2.56 -3.85 22.04
#